data_AF-A0A8D2LUM4-F1
#
_entry.id   AF-A0A8D2LUM4-F1
#
_cell.length_a   1.000
_cell.length_b   1.000
_cell.length_c   1.000
_cell.angle_alpha   90.00
_cell.angle_beta   90.00
_cell.angle_gamma   90.00
#
_symmetry.space_group_name_H-M   'P 1'
#
loop_
_entity.id
_entity.type
_entity.pdbx_description
1 polymer ?
#
loop_
_entity_poly.entity_id
_entity_poly.type
_entity_poly.pdbx_seq_one_letter_code
_entity_poly.pdbx_strand_id
1 'polypeptide(L)'
;MDVGAAQFEEKLPRLQELLLGCDFVGLDMEFTGLHSVFSPEGDLFDSPSEWYRKARWSVQQFTVCQYSAMKGQTSKYVAHSYNFFLFPMTFGQKDSEFSFQATSVQFLSHYGFDYNKFLKDGIPYMNKTQEEKFQHLLPGSWMIRSGFGKDKLKQVIDEVTRWISLAEEEDSMVLQDLYAQAQILCSDFFQVMVIKLNPQQRWLLQNTSYDSCRREQILLSARGFTNLFQTLVEARKPLVGHNMLMDLLHLHEKFYKSLPESYEMFKKNIHTLFPVLLDTKNITKAFWKVTYILLRKLSITFQHKALFCRLPILSEQLIKRSLNTPNWQLPIVKFQSS
;
A
#
# COMPACT_ATOMS: atom_id res chain seq x y z
N MET A 1 -10.74 -8.78 -7.18
CA MET A 1 -11.89 -8.14 -6.49
C MET A 1 -11.47 -6.75 -6.08
N ASP A 2 -12.26 -5.75 -6.42
CA ASP A 2 -11.97 -4.37 -6.04
C ASP A 2 -12.38 -4.13 -4.58
N VAL A 3 -11.54 -3.41 -3.84
CA VAL A 3 -11.76 -3.04 -2.45
C VAL A 3 -11.46 -1.55 -2.31
N GLY A 4 -12.50 -0.79 -2.01
CA GLY A 4 -12.39 0.60 -1.60
C GLY A 4 -12.56 0.75 -0.09
N ALA A 5 -12.54 1.99 0.39
CA ALA A 5 -12.57 2.35 1.79
C ALA A 5 -13.86 1.88 2.48
N ALA A 6 -15.01 2.01 1.80
CA ALA A 6 -16.33 1.55 2.24
C ALA A 6 -16.34 0.11 2.78
N GLN A 7 -15.68 -0.80 2.06
CA GLN A 7 -15.73 -2.24 2.31
C GLN A 7 -14.48 -2.78 3.03
N PHE A 8 -13.47 -1.93 3.22
CA PHE A 8 -12.15 -2.40 3.65
C PHE A 8 -12.18 -2.91 5.09
N GLU A 9 -12.81 -2.17 6.01
CA GLU A 9 -12.86 -2.51 7.44
C GLU A 9 -13.60 -3.83 7.68
N GLU A 10 -14.74 -4.04 7.02
CA GLU A 10 -15.50 -5.30 7.08
C GLU A 10 -14.69 -6.48 6.51
N LYS A 11 -13.97 -6.28 5.40
CA LYS A 11 -13.19 -7.34 4.74
C LYS A 11 -11.84 -7.61 5.41
N LEU A 12 -11.34 -6.70 6.24
CA LEU A 12 -9.99 -6.76 6.82
C LEU A 12 -9.69 -8.08 7.53
N PRO A 13 -10.55 -8.63 8.43
CA PRO A 13 -10.28 -9.89 9.10
C PRO A 13 -10.08 -11.06 8.13
N ARG A 14 -10.92 -11.13 7.08
CA ARG A 14 -10.81 -12.17 6.05
C ARG A 14 -9.55 -12.02 5.21
N LEU A 15 -9.17 -10.79 4.86
CA LEU A 15 -7.94 -10.51 4.13
C LEU A 15 -6.70 -10.92 4.93
N GLN A 16 -6.69 -10.63 6.23
CA GLN A 16 -5.61 -11.03 7.14
C GLN A 16 -5.50 -12.55 7.25
N GLU A 17 -6.61 -13.26 7.41
CA GLU A 17 -6.65 -14.72 7.42
C GLU A 17 -6.05 -15.31 6.12
N LEU A 18 -6.43 -14.75 4.97
CA LEU A 18 -5.91 -15.17 3.66
C LEU A 18 -4.40 -14.94 3.53
N LEU A 19 -3.90 -13.80 3.98
CA LEU A 19 -2.46 -13.48 3.97
C LEU A 19 -1.67 -14.43 4.89
N LEU A 20 -2.15 -14.68 6.10
CA LEU A 20 -1.48 -15.58 7.04
C LEU A 20 -1.47 -17.02 6.49
N GLY A 21 -2.55 -17.44 5.84
CA GLY A 21 -2.72 -18.76 5.25
C GLY A 21 -2.14 -18.94 3.83
N CYS A 22 -1.45 -17.96 3.25
CA CYS A 22 -0.84 -18.09 1.92
C CYS A 22 0.60 -18.62 1.97
N ASP A 23 1.07 -19.16 0.85
CA ASP A 23 2.46 -19.62 0.69
C ASP A 23 3.42 -18.49 0.30
N PHE A 24 2.97 -17.56 -0.53
CA PHE A 24 3.68 -16.38 -0.99
C PHE A 24 2.67 -15.30 -1.39
N VAL A 25 3.11 -14.05 -1.48
CA VAL A 25 2.29 -12.92 -1.92
C VAL A 25 2.86 -12.38 -3.22
N GLY A 26 2.05 -12.35 -4.27
CA GLY A 26 2.36 -11.57 -5.48
C GLY A 26 2.11 -10.09 -5.22
N LEU A 27 2.95 -9.20 -5.76
CA LEU A 27 2.83 -7.76 -5.62
C LEU A 27 2.95 -7.08 -6.99
N ASP A 28 2.03 -6.14 -7.22
CA ASP A 28 2.08 -5.20 -8.34
C ASP A 28 1.36 -3.91 -7.90
N MET A 29 1.95 -2.76 -8.20
CA MET A 29 1.41 -1.45 -7.85
C MET A 29 1.30 -0.52 -9.05
N GLU A 30 0.20 0.24 -9.08
CA GLU A 30 0.02 1.34 -10.03
C GLU A 30 0.34 2.68 -9.37
N PHE A 31 1.01 3.59 -10.10
CA PHE A 31 1.50 4.86 -9.55
C PHE A 31 0.91 6.07 -10.26
N THR A 32 0.68 7.17 -9.53
CA THR A 32 0.26 8.45 -10.14
C THR A 32 1.33 9.09 -11.04
N GLY A 33 2.57 8.59 -10.96
CA GLY A 33 3.69 8.95 -11.80
C GLY A 33 4.93 8.10 -11.49
N LEU A 34 5.89 8.08 -12.42
CA LEU A 34 7.14 7.31 -12.28
C LEU A 34 8.36 8.20 -12.13
N HIS A 35 8.36 9.34 -12.84
CA HIS A 35 9.48 10.26 -12.89
C HIS A 35 8.98 11.69 -12.63
N SER A 36 9.52 12.33 -11.59
CA SER A 36 9.30 13.75 -11.39
C SER A 36 10.10 14.53 -12.42
N VAL A 37 9.50 15.56 -13.02
CA VAL A 37 10.17 16.48 -13.96
C VAL A 37 11.37 17.19 -13.30
N PHE A 38 11.38 17.25 -11.97
CA PHE A 38 12.45 17.86 -11.17
C PHE A 38 13.49 16.85 -10.66
N SER A 39 13.28 15.54 -10.90
CA SER A 39 14.31 14.54 -10.60
C SER A 39 15.41 14.62 -11.66
N PRO A 40 16.69 14.54 -11.28
CA PRO A 40 17.76 14.37 -12.26
C PRO A 40 17.45 13.14 -13.11
N GLU A 41 17.57 13.26 -14.44
CA GLU A 41 17.36 12.12 -15.33
C GLU A 41 18.28 10.95 -14.91
N GLY A 42 17.75 9.73 -15.00
CA GLY A 42 18.54 8.53 -14.75
C GLY A 42 19.68 8.47 -15.75
N ASP A 43 20.91 8.39 -15.24
CA ASP A 43 22.08 8.16 -16.09
C ASP A 43 22.26 6.64 -16.23
N LEU A 44 22.61 6.17 -17.42
CA LEU A 44 22.94 4.77 -17.65
C LEU A 44 24.12 4.32 -16.76
N PHE A 45 24.96 5.26 -16.35
CA PHE A 45 26.14 5.03 -15.52
C PHE A 45 25.94 5.33 -14.03
N ASP A 46 24.71 5.62 -13.59
CA ASP A 46 24.41 5.81 -12.17
C ASP A 46 24.82 4.57 -11.37
N SER A 47 25.52 4.78 -10.26
CA SER A 47 25.66 3.75 -9.23
C SER A 47 24.29 3.44 -8.59
N PRO A 48 24.11 2.27 -7.97
CA PRO A 48 22.86 1.93 -7.29
C PRO A 48 22.41 2.97 -6.25
N SER A 49 23.36 3.60 -5.55
CA SER A 49 23.08 4.62 -4.54
C SER A 49 22.67 5.96 -5.16
N GLU A 50 23.26 6.34 -6.30
CA GLU A 50 22.85 7.53 -7.06
C GLU A 50 21.46 7.38 -7.65
N TRP A 51 21.19 6.22 -8.26
CA TRP A 51 19.86 5.88 -8.76
C TRP A 51 18.83 5.92 -7.63
N TYR A 52 19.14 5.31 -6.47
CA TYR A 52 18.28 5.34 -5.29
C TYR A 52 17.95 6.76 -4.85
N ARG A 53 18.94 7.66 -4.81
CA ARG A 53 18.75 9.06 -4.44
C ARG A 53 17.79 9.77 -5.40
N LYS A 54 17.91 9.54 -6.71
CA LYS A 54 17.01 10.10 -7.73
C LYS A 54 15.60 9.52 -7.61
N ALA A 55 15.48 8.20 -7.44
CA ALA A 55 14.20 7.49 -7.30
C ALA A 55 13.46 7.89 -6.02
N ARG A 56 14.17 8.05 -4.90
CA ARG A 56 13.62 8.52 -3.61
C ARG A 56 12.87 9.86 -3.77
N TRP A 57 13.43 10.80 -4.53
CA TRP A 57 12.77 12.07 -4.80
C TRP A 57 11.44 11.87 -5.54
N SER A 58 11.42 10.99 -6.54
CA SER A 58 10.21 10.69 -7.33
C SER A 58 9.11 10.06 -6.47
N VAL A 59 9.45 9.04 -5.66
CA VAL A 59 8.51 8.28 -4.82
C VAL A 59 7.84 9.15 -3.76
N GLN A 60 8.52 10.21 -3.30
CA GLN A 60 7.93 11.16 -2.36
C GLN A 60 6.80 11.99 -2.98
N GLN A 61 6.84 12.24 -4.29
CA GLN A 61 5.85 13.05 -5.01
C GLN A 61 4.62 12.27 -5.48
N PHE A 62 4.78 10.97 -5.72
CA PHE A 62 3.71 10.11 -6.26
C PHE A 62 3.11 9.19 -5.20
N THR A 63 1.90 8.73 -5.45
CA THR A 63 1.20 7.78 -4.59
C THR A 63 0.83 6.50 -5.33
N VAL A 64 0.50 5.47 -4.55
CA VAL A 64 0.05 4.16 -5.02
C VAL A 64 -1.46 4.20 -5.21
N CYS A 65 -1.92 3.67 -6.33
CA CYS A 65 -3.32 3.73 -6.75
C CYS A 65 -4.01 2.35 -6.71
N GLN A 66 -3.24 1.26 -6.80
CA GLN A 66 -3.73 -0.11 -6.81
C GLN A 66 -2.70 -1.08 -6.21
N TYR A 67 -3.15 -2.17 -5.59
CA TYR A 67 -2.33 -3.27 -5.04
C TYR A 67 -3.01 -4.62 -5.30
N SER A 68 -2.25 -5.65 -5.69
CA SER A 68 -2.71 -7.04 -5.87
C SER A 68 -1.95 -8.06 -5.02
N ALA A 69 -2.63 -9.13 -4.56
CA ALA A 69 -2.07 -10.27 -3.81
C ALA A 69 -2.45 -11.62 -4.46
N MET A 70 -1.72 -12.71 -4.17
CA MET A 70 -2.00 -14.07 -4.69
C MET A 70 -1.70 -15.13 -3.61
N LYS A 71 -2.27 -16.36 -3.75
CA LYS A 71 -2.03 -17.51 -2.85
C LYS A 71 -1.71 -18.78 -3.68
N GLY A 72 -0.92 -19.69 -3.11
CA GLY A 72 -0.61 -21.01 -3.67
C GLY A 72 -0.91 -22.17 -2.71
N GLN A 73 -0.96 -23.39 -3.27
CA GLN A 73 -0.84 -24.68 -2.56
C GLN A 73 -0.15 -25.71 -3.48
N THR A 74 0.47 -26.74 -2.90
CA THR A 74 1.51 -27.61 -3.47
C THR A 74 1.07 -28.66 -4.51
N SER A 75 -0.11 -28.53 -5.12
CA SER A 75 -0.47 -29.31 -6.34
C SER A 75 -1.45 -28.60 -7.27
N LYS A 76 -2.15 -27.57 -6.78
CA LYS A 76 -2.93 -26.59 -7.55
C LYS A 76 -2.83 -25.24 -6.83
N TYR A 77 -2.57 -24.18 -7.57
CA TYR A 77 -2.54 -22.81 -7.02
C TYR A 77 -3.95 -22.22 -7.00
N VAL A 78 -4.36 -21.65 -5.87
CA VAL A 78 -5.62 -20.90 -5.73
C VAL A 78 -5.28 -19.43 -5.54
N ALA A 79 -5.38 -18.64 -6.60
CA ALA A 79 -5.09 -17.22 -6.56
C ALA A 79 -6.30 -16.42 -6.05
N HIS A 80 -6.09 -15.61 -5.01
CA HIS A 80 -7.04 -14.62 -4.55
C HIS A 80 -6.52 -13.22 -4.85
N SER A 81 -6.92 -12.65 -5.98
CA SER A 81 -6.50 -11.30 -6.39
C SER A 81 -7.48 -10.23 -5.91
N TYR A 82 -6.90 -9.19 -5.31
CA TYR A 82 -7.59 -8.01 -4.81
C TYR A 82 -7.02 -6.77 -5.50
N ASN A 83 -7.81 -5.72 -5.63
CA ASN A 83 -7.36 -4.41 -6.11
C ASN A 83 -7.74 -3.40 -5.05
N PHE A 84 -6.77 -2.89 -4.31
CA PHE A 84 -7.02 -1.89 -3.28
C PHE A 84 -6.78 -0.50 -3.85
N PHE A 85 -7.84 0.31 -3.89
CA PHE A 85 -7.71 1.72 -4.23
C PHE A 85 -7.25 2.47 -2.99
N LEU A 86 -6.09 3.10 -3.05
CA LEU A 86 -5.48 3.74 -1.88
C LEU A 86 -5.48 5.25 -2.06
N PHE A 87 -5.72 6.01 -1.01
CA PHE A 87 -5.64 7.47 -1.07
C PHE A 87 -4.91 8.01 0.17
N PRO A 88 -3.93 8.94 0.00
CA PRO A 88 -3.15 9.44 1.11
C PRO A 88 -4.06 10.04 2.16
N MET A 89 -3.86 9.64 3.41
CA MET A 89 -4.65 10.20 4.48
C MET A 89 -4.27 11.66 4.72
N THR A 90 -5.30 12.47 4.91
CA THR A 90 -5.22 13.90 5.16
C THR A 90 -5.78 14.16 6.55
N PHE A 91 -5.09 14.91 7.40
CA PHE A 91 -5.48 15.12 8.80
C PHE A 91 -5.38 16.60 9.21
N GLY A 92 -6.53 17.19 9.54
CA GLY A 92 -6.60 18.48 10.22
C GLY A 92 -5.83 19.59 9.49
N GLN A 93 -4.74 20.07 10.08
CA GLN A 93 -3.94 21.20 9.55
C GLN A 93 -2.86 20.81 8.54
N LYS A 94 -2.61 19.52 8.31
CA LYS A 94 -1.61 19.07 7.33
C LYS A 94 -2.30 18.25 6.25
N ASP A 95 -2.45 18.89 5.10
CA ASP A 95 -2.90 18.24 3.89
C ASP A 95 -1.78 17.36 3.32
N SER A 96 -2.16 16.28 2.66
CA SER A 96 -1.24 15.38 1.97
C SER A 96 -1.22 15.75 0.51
N GLU A 97 -0.16 16.45 0.10
CA GLU A 97 0.04 16.82 -1.30
C GLU A 97 0.71 15.68 -2.06
N PHE A 98 0.21 15.41 -3.26
CA PHE A 98 0.81 14.48 -4.21
C PHE A 98 0.55 14.96 -5.63
N SER A 99 1.38 14.49 -6.56
CA SER A 99 1.33 14.92 -7.97
C SER A 99 0.81 13.80 -8.88
N PHE A 100 0.33 14.22 -10.05
CA PHE A 100 0.02 13.34 -11.17
C PHE A 100 0.97 13.63 -12.34
N GLN A 101 1.52 12.58 -12.93
CA GLN A 101 2.21 12.67 -14.19
C GLN A 101 1.21 12.45 -15.32
N ALA A 102 1.08 13.42 -16.24
CA ALA A 102 0.08 13.39 -17.31
C ALA A 102 0.14 12.11 -18.16
N THR A 103 1.36 11.64 -18.47
CA THR A 103 1.57 10.40 -19.25
C THR A 103 1.11 9.16 -18.49
N SER A 104 1.36 9.08 -17.18
CA SER A 104 0.85 8.00 -16.32
C SER A 104 -0.66 8.02 -16.23
N VAL A 105 -1.26 9.22 -16.10
CA VAL A 105 -2.72 9.36 -16.10
C VAL A 105 -3.33 8.88 -17.41
N GLN A 106 -2.75 9.29 -18.54
CA GLN A 106 -3.21 8.87 -19.86
C GLN A 106 -3.08 7.35 -20.05
N PHE A 107 -1.96 6.76 -19.64
CA PHE A 107 -1.72 5.33 -19.70
C PHE A 107 -2.76 4.55 -18.87
N LEU A 108 -2.90 4.89 -17.58
CA LEU A 108 -3.85 4.23 -16.69
C LEU A 108 -5.29 4.39 -17.17
N SER A 109 -5.67 5.58 -17.63
CA SER A 109 -6.98 5.82 -18.23
C SER A 109 -7.23 4.93 -19.45
N HIS A 110 -6.22 4.76 -20.32
CA HIS A 110 -6.31 3.91 -21.49
C HIS A 110 -6.57 2.44 -21.13
N TYR A 111 -5.98 1.96 -20.03
CA TYR A 111 -6.19 0.60 -19.51
C TYR A 111 -7.38 0.48 -18.54
N GLY A 112 -8.24 1.51 -18.45
CA GLY A 112 -9.50 1.44 -17.72
C GLY A 112 -9.38 1.66 -16.21
N PHE A 113 -8.33 2.33 -15.74
CA PHE A 113 -8.21 2.70 -14.33
C PHE A 113 -9.35 3.65 -13.92
N ASP A 114 -10.03 3.32 -12.82
CA ASP A 114 -11.16 4.10 -12.31
C ASP A 114 -10.71 5.12 -11.25
N TYR A 115 -10.48 6.37 -11.70
CA TYR A 115 -10.12 7.48 -10.81
C TYR A 115 -11.20 7.82 -9.79
N ASN A 116 -12.47 7.47 -10.01
CA ASN A 116 -13.49 7.72 -8.98
C ASN A 116 -13.30 6.80 -7.79
N LYS A 117 -12.97 5.52 -8.02
CA LYS A 117 -12.64 4.58 -6.93
C LYS A 117 -11.41 5.05 -6.16
N PHE A 118 -10.39 5.55 -6.86
CA PHE A 118 -9.18 6.11 -6.24
C PHE A 118 -9.43 7.40 -5.44
N LEU A 119 -10.11 8.39 -6.03
CA LEU A 119 -10.28 9.72 -5.43
C LEU A 119 -11.41 9.81 -4.39
N LYS A 120 -12.48 9.02 -4.57
CA LYS A 120 -13.69 9.13 -3.73
C LYS A 120 -13.79 8.00 -2.69
N ASP A 121 -13.36 6.80 -3.04
CA ASP A 121 -13.47 5.58 -2.22
C ASP A 121 -12.08 4.97 -1.94
N GLY A 122 -11.05 5.80 -1.90
CA GLY A 122 -9.68 5.37 -1.66
C GLY A 122 -9.44 5.07 -0.18
N ILE A 123 -8.93 3.87 0.11
CA ILE A 123 -8.59 3.40 1.45
C ILE A 123 -7.49 4.30 2.01
N PRO A 124 -7.69 4.91 3.20
CA PRO A 124 -6.66 5.73 3.81
C PRO A 124 -5.45 4.87 4.20
N TYR A 125 -4.29 5.52 4.27
CA TYR A 125 -3.10 4.90 4.82
C TYR A 125 -2.19 5.95 5.45
N MET A 126 -1.30 5.48 6.33
CA MET A 126 -0.25 6.29 6.92
C MET A 126 0.98 5.46 7.27
N ASN A 127 2.16 6.09 7.27
CA ASN A 127 3.38 5.47 7.78
C ASN A 127 3.54 5.69 9.30
N LYS A 128 4.53 5.04 9.92
CA LYS A 128 4.75 5.13 11.38
C LYS A 128 4.97 6.56 11.87
N THR A 129 5.68 7.39 11.10
CA THR A 129 5.94 8.78 11.47
C THR A 129 4.67 9.65 11.42
N GLN A 130 3.78 9.39 10.47
CA GLN A 130 2.46 10.02 10.41
C GLN A 130 1.58 9.53 11.57
N GLU A 131 1.64 8.25 11.89
CA GLU A 131 0.88 7.65 12.99
C GLU A 131 1.28 8.21 14.35
N GLU A 132 2.58 8.31 14.65
CA GLU A 132 3.09 8.93 15.88
C GLU A 132 2.54 10.36 16.03
N LYS A 133 2.61 11.16 14.95
CA LYS A 133 2.04 12.52 14.93
C LYS A 133 0.53 12.52 15.14
N PHE A 134 -0.19 11.62 14.48
CA PHE A 134 -1.64 11.49 14.63
C PHE A 134 -2.02 11.14 16.07
N GLN A 135 -1.31 10.20 16.71
CA GLN A 135 -1.55 9.81 18.09
C GLN A 135 -1.33 10.93 19.09
N HIS A 136 -0.41 11.88 18.81
CA HIS A 136 -0.23 13.08 19.62
C HIS A 136 -1.34 14.13 19.45
N LEU A 137 -2.05 14.12 18.31
CA LEU A 137 -3.18 15.02 18.05
C LEU A 137 -4.49 14.51 18.66
N LEU A 138 -4.64 13.20 18.79
CA LEU A 138 -5.82 12.53 19.34
C LEU A 138 -6.31 13.04 20.74
N PRO A 139 -5.45 13.45 21.70
CA PRO A 139 -5.87 14.00 23.00
C PRO A 139 -6.21 15.50 22.98
N GLY A 140 -5.88 16.22 21.91
CA GLY A 140 -6.05 17.67 21.83
C GLY A 140 -7.47 18.10 21.42
N SER A 141 -7.87 19.32 21.83
CA SER A 141 -9.05 19.98 21.27
C SER A 141 -8.92 20.05 19.76
N TRP A 142 -9.73 19.26 19.05
CA TRP A 142 -9.77 19.21 17.60
C TRP A 142 -10.25 20.57 17.08
N MET A 143 -9.32 21.47 16.81
CA MET A 143 -9.63 22.65 16.01
C MET A 143 -9.80 22.20 14.57
N ILE A 144 -11.04 21.88 14.20
CA ILE A 144 -11.48 21.85 12.81
C ILE A 144 -11.20 23.25 12.26
N ARG A 145 -10.08 23.42 11.54
CA ARG A 145 -9.94 24.59 10.68
C ARG A 145 -10.90 24.38 9.54
N SER A 146 -12.04 25.03 9.64
CA SER A 146 -13.00 25.13 8.57
C SER A 146 -12.33 25.75 7.35
N GLY A 147 -12.06 24.93 6.34
CA GLY A 147 -12.04 25.38 4.94
C GLY A 147 -13.45 25.74 4.45
N PHE A 148 -14.46 25.75 5.33
CA PHE A 148 -15.77 26.27 5.00
C PHE A 148 -15.68 27.75 4.68
N GLY A 149 -16.24 28.14 3.53
CA GLY A 149 -16.70 29.52 3.36
C GLY A 149 -17.54 29.89 4.58
N LYS A 150 -17.31 31.08 5.15
CA LYS A 150 -17.98 31.55 6.39
C LYS A 150 -19.50 31.35 6.36
N ASP A 151 -20.08 31.40 5.17
CA ASP A 151 -21.52 31.25 4.93
C ASP A 151 -22.02 29.83 5.18
N LYS A 152 -21.28 28.78 4.77
CA LYS A 152 -21.63 27.38 5.05
C LYS A 152 -21.50 27.06 6.54
N LEU A 153 -20.45 27.57 7.18
CA LEU A 153 -20.28 27.39 8.62
C LEU A 153 -21.42 28.05 9.40
N LYS A 154 -21.85 29.24 8.96
CA LYS A 154 -22.98 29.94 9.56
C LYS A 154 -24.29 29.15 9.40
N GLN A 155 -24.58 28.60 8.23
CA GLN A 155 -25.75 27.75 8.01
C GLN A 155 -25.80 26.56 8.98
N VAL A 156 -24.65 25.91 9.19
CA VAL A 156 -24.53 24.76 10.08
C VAL A 156 -24.70 25.18 11.54
N ILE A 157 -24.09 26.30 11.93
CA ILE A 157 -24.27 26.87 13.28
C ILE A 157 -25.74 27.20 13.50
N ASP A 158 -26.42 27.82 12.54
CA ASP A 158 -27.82 28.19 12.63
C ASP A 158 -28.71 26.94 12.73
N GLU A 159 -28.41 25.89 11.97
CA GLU A 159 -29.11 24.61 12.01
C GLU A 159 -28.95 23.90 13.36
N VAL A 160 -27.71 23.77 13.85
CA VAL A 160 -27.41 23.17 15.17
C VAL A 160 -28.04 24.00 16.29
N THR A 161 -28.00 25.33 16.20
CA THR A 161 -28.61 26.21 17.21
C THR A 161 -30.12 26.04 17.26
N ARG A 162 -30.77 25.94 16.10
CA ARG A 162 -32.21 25.67 15.99
C ARG A 162 -32.57 24.28 16.50
N TRP A 163 -31.72 23.28 16.28
CA TRP A 163 -31.95 21.95 16.80
C TRP A 163 -31.75 21.88 18.32
N ILE A 164 -30.69 22.48 18.87
CA ILE A 164 -30.41 22.50 20.32
C ILE A 164 -31.58 23.11 21.11
N SER A 165 -32.25 24.13 20.57
CA SER A 165 -33.39 24.77 21.25
C SER A 165 -34.64 23.90 21.30
N LEU A 166 -34.75 22.90 20.43
CA LEU A 166 -35.91 22.00 20.30
C LEU A 166 -35.65 20.59 20.85
N ALA A 167 -34.40 20.14 20.87
CA ALA A 167 -34.00 18.79 21.26
C ALA A 167 -34.11 18.56 22.79
N GLU A 168 -34.43 17.34 23.20
CA GLU A 168 -34.35 16.89 24.59
C GLU A 168 -32.91 16.46 24.94
N GLU A 169 -32.62 16.19 26.22
CA GLU A 169 -31.31 15.65 26.61
C GLU A 169 -31.11 14.26 25.97
N GLU A 170 -29.90 13.96 25.51
CA GLU A 170 -29.51 12.73 24.80
C GLU A 170 -30.00 12.58 23.36
N ASP A 171 -30.81 13.53 22.87
CA ASP A 171 -31.14 13.60 21.45
C ASP A 171 -29.87 13.77 20.61
N SER A 172 -29.89 13.17 19.42
CA SER A 172 -28.83 13.29 18.43
C SER A 172 -29.37 13.81 17.11
N MET A 173 -28.61 14.69 16.46
CA MET A 173 -28.82 15.05 15.06
C MET A 173 -27.59 14.67 14.25
N VAL A 174 -27.85 14.37 12.99
CA VAL A 174 -26.82 14.13 11.98
C VAL A 174 -26.78 15.34 11.06
N LEU A 175 -25.62 15.97 10.93
CA LEU A 175 -25.42 17.02 9.92
C LEU A 175 -25.08 16.36 8.59
N GLN A 176 -25.97 16.54 7.62
CA GLN A 176 -25.76 16.18 6.21
C GLN A 176 -25.07 17.36 5.49
N ASP A 177 -24.29 17.09 4.44
CA ASP A 177 -23.61 18.11 3.61
C ASP A 177 -22.49 18.94 4.24
N LEU A 178 -22.01 18.57 5.42
CA LEU A 178 -20.67 18.92 5.83
C LEU A 178 -19.67 18.09 5.01
N TYR A 179 -19.44 18.48 3.74
CA TYR A 179 -18.11 18.33 3.12
C TYR A 179 -17.15 19.25 3.88
N ALA A 180 -16.98 18.94 5.16
CA ALA A 180 -15.92 19.48 5.95
C ALA A 180 -14.65 18.84 5.41
N GLN A 181 -13.68 19.68 5.10
CA GLN A 181 -12.28 19.34 5.40
C GLN A 181 -12.09 19.22 6.93
N ALA A 182 -13.02 18.56 7.64
CA ALA A 182 -12.83 17.92 8.93
C ALA A 182 -12.68 16.43 8.60
N GLN A 183 -11.51 16.11 8.05
CA GLN A 183 -11.12 14.75 7.74
C GLN A 183 -10.95 14.00 9.06
N ILE A 184 -11.98 13.26 9.47
CA ILE A 184 -11.87 12.19 10.46
C ILE A 184 -12.72 11.02 9.94
N LEU A 185 -12.01 10.05 9.37
CA LEU A 185 -12.27 8.61 9.40
C LEU A 185 -13.73 8.13 9.48
N CYS A 186 -14.27 7.76 8.34
CA CYS A 186 -14.77 6.42 8.02
C CYS A 186 -15.42 6.61 6.65
N SER A 187 -14.91 5.91 5.63
CA SER A 187 -15.62 5.88 4.35
C SER A 187 -16.89 5.09 4.59
N ASP A 188 -17.98 5.84 4.83
CA ASP A 188 -19.39 5.55 4.54
C ASP A 188 -20.35 6.31 5.47
N PHE A 189 -19.86 7.03 6.48
CA PHE A 189 -20.71 7.84 7.35
C PHE A 189 -20.03 9.16 7.78
N PHE A 190 -19.82 10.09 6.83
CA PHE A 190 -19.59 11.50 7.19
C PHE A 190 -20.88 12.17 7.64
N GLN A 191 -21.43 11.65 8.73
CA GLN A 191 -22.55 12.20 9.46
C GLN A 191 -21.98 12.75 10.76
N VAL A 192 -21.77 14.07 10.83
CA VAL A 192 -21.36 14.68 12.09
C VAL A 192 -22.55 14.58 13.03
N MET A 193 -22.44 13.68 14.01
CA MET A 193 -23.47 13.48 15.02
C MET A 193 -23.27 14.49 16.15
N VAL A 194 -24.24 15.39 16.32
CA VAL A 194 -24.31 16.31 17.44
C VAL A 194 -25.25 15.71 18.47
N ILE A 195 -24.77 15.52 19.70
CA ILE A 195 -25.56 14.97 20.82
C ILE A 195 -25.76 16.09 21.84
N LYS A 196 -27.01 16.30 22.28
CA LYS A 196 -27.32 17.27 23.34
C LYS A 196 -27.03 16.62 24.69
N LEU A 197 -26.03 17.12 25.39
CA LEU A 197 -25.59 16.58 26.68
C LEU A 197 -25.90 17.54 27.81
N ASN A 198 -26.28 17.01 28.96
CA ASN A 198 -26.43 17.83 30.15
C ASN A 198 -25.06 18.23 30.74
N PRO A 199 -25.00 19.28 31.58
CA PRO A 199 -23.73 19.79 32.11
C PRO A 199 -22.92 18.75 32.89
N GLN A 200 -23.57 17.83 33.60
CA GLN A 200 -22.92 16.77 34.38
C GLN A 200 -22.33 15.69 33.48
N GLN A 201 -23.05 15.23 32.46
CA GLN A 201 -22.58 14.30 31.44
C GLN A 201 -21.47 14.90 30.58
N ARG A 202 -21.58 16.19 30.21
CA ARG A 202 -20.52 16.92 29.52
C ARG A 202 -19.27 16.99 30.39
N TRP A 203 -19.40 17.35 31.66
CA TRP A 203 -18.29 17.37 32.60
C TRP A 203 -17.70 15.97 32.78
N LEU A 204 -18.54 14.94 32.87
CA LEU A 204 -18.12 13.55 32.95
C LEU A 204 -17.33 13.17 31.69
N LEU A 205 -17.83 13.40 30.48
CA LEU A 205 -17.14 13.08 29.23
C LEU A 205 -15.85 13.91 29.02
N GLN A 206 -15.79 15.13 29.57
CA GLN A 206 -14.59 15.96 29.56
C GLN A 206 -13.54 15.53 30.60
N ASN A 207 -13.95 14.91 31.70
CA ASN A 207 -13.08 14.57 32.84
C ASN A 207 -12.92 13.06 33.12
N THR A 208 -13.73 12.20 32.52
CA THR A 208 -13.48 10.76 32.45
C THR A 208 -12.40 10.54 31.43
N SER A 209 -11.44 9.68 31.78
CA SER A 209 -10.36 9.29 30.89
C SER A 209 -10.96 8.74 29.60
N TYR A 210 -10.92 9.55 28.56
CA TYR A 210 -10.64 9.18 27.19
C TYR A 210 -10.97 7.70 26.87
N ASP A 211 -12.12 7.44 26.24
CA ASP A 211 -12.55 6.09 25.86
C ASP A 211 -11.49 5.42 24.99
N SER A 212 -10.71 4.52 25.60
CA SER A 212 -9.61 3.80 24.94
C SER A 212 -10.11 2.98 23.76
N CYS A 213 -11.35 2.46 23.82
CA CYS A 213 -11.95 1.66 22.76
C CYS A 213 -12.20 2.52 21.52
N ARG A 214 -12.81 3.70 21.71
CA ARG A 214 -13.04 4.66 20.63
C ARG A 214 -11.73 5.17 20.02
N ARG A 215 -10.68 5.38 20.82
CA ARG A 215 -9.34 5.73 20.33
C ARG A 215 -8.78 4.68 19.39
N GLU A 216 -8.85 3.43 19.80
CA GLU A 216 -8.28 2.31 19.07
C GLU A 216 -9.02 2.11 17.75
N GLN A 217 -10.35 2.22 17.75
CA GLN A 217 -11.15 2.17 16.53
C GLN A 217 -10.82 3.32 15.57
N ILE A 218 -10.67 4.54 16.08
CA ILE A 218 -10.19 5.68 15.28
C ILE A 218 -8.78 5.35 14.73
N LEU A 219 -7.85 4.87 15.55
CA LEU A 219 -6.52 4.56 15.03
C LEU A 219 -6.54 3.47 13.94
N LEU A 220 -7.38 2.44 14.10
CA LEU A 220 -7.58 1.37 13.13
C LEU A 220 -8.13 1.90 11.81
N SER A 221 -9.25 2.63 11.83
CA SER A 221 -9.85 3.20 10.62
C SER A 221 -8.93 4.22 9.94
N ALA A 222 -8.07 4.93 10.70
CA ALA A 222 -7.10 5.88 10.14
C ALA A 222 -5.94 5.17 9.45
N ARG A 223 -5.42 4.11 10.07
CA ARG A 223 -4.36 3.31 9.47
C ARG A 223 -4.82 2.72 8.14
N GLY A 224 -6.10 2.37 8.03
CA GLY A 224 -6.70 1.80 6.83
C GLY A 224 -5.83 0.67 6.27
N PHE A 225 -5.31 0.85 5.05
CA PHE A 225 -4.48 -0.17 4.39
C PHE A 225 -3.19 -0.50 5.16
N THR A 226 -2.66 0.41 5.97
CA THR A 226 -1.49 0.16 6.81
C THR A 226 -1.71 -1.03 7.77
N ASN A 227 -2.95 -1.30 8.20
CA ASN A 227 -3.25 -2.49 9.01
C ASN A 227 -2.95 -3.78 8.24
N LEU A 228 -3.34 -3.85 6.97
CA LEU A 228 -3.06 -5.01 6.12
C LEU A 228 -1.57 -5.14 5.80
N PHE A 229 -0.89 -4.00 5.58
CA PHE A 229 0.56 -3.97 5.42
C PHE A 229 1.30 -4.50 6.66
N GLN A 230 0.86 -4.16 7.87
CA GLN A 230 1.43 -4.69 9.11
C GLN A 230 1.29 -6.22 9.16
N THR A 231 0.11 -6.75 8.84
CA THR A 231 -0.10 -8.21 8.74
C THR A 231 0.78 -8.85 7.66
N LEU A 232 0.99 -8.20 6.51
CA LEU A 232 1.88 -8.69 5.46
C LEU A 232 3.33 -8.84 5.97
N VAL A 233 3.83 -7.84 6.71
CA VAL A 233 5.18 -7.86 7.31
C VAL A 233 5.29 -8.93 8.39
N GLU A 234 4.29 -9.06 9.25
CA GLU A 234 4.24 -10.06 10.32
C GLU A 234 4.18 -11.50 9.78
N ALA A 235 3.45 -11.72 8.67
CA ALA A 235 3.32 -13.02 8.04
C ALA A 235 4.65 -13.55 7.47
N ARG A 236 5.63 -12.66 7.19
CA ARG A 236 6.97 -12.97 6.67
C ARG A 236 6.97 -13.92 5.48
N LYS A 237 5.92 -13.84 4.64
CA LYS A 237 5.79 -14.66 3.44
C LYS A 237 6.75 -14.17 2.35
N PRO A 238 7.22 -15.07 1.46
CA PRO A 238 7.91 -14.65 0.24
C PRO A 238 7.07 -13.64 -0.54
N LEU A 239 7.67 -12.50 -0.86
CA LEU A 239 7.04 -11.45 -1.65
C LEU A 239 7.60 -11.52 -3.06
N VAL A 240 6.72 -11.75 -4.04
CA VAL A 240 7.05 -11.96 -5.44
C VAL A 240 6.56 -10.76 -6.25
N GLY A 241 7.42 -10.17 -7.07
CA GLY A 241 7.04 -9.07 -7.95
C GLY A 241 7.77 -9.13 -9.29
N HIS A 242 7.47 -8.21 -10.20
CA HIS A 242 8.17 -8.08 -11.46
C HIS A 242 8.77 -6.68 -11.56
N ASN A 243 10.11 -6.56 -11.61
CA ASN A 243 10.77 -5.24 -11.62
C ASN A 243 10.42 -4.38 -10.39
N MET A 244 10.36 -5.01 -9.21
CA MET A 244 9.59 -4.51 -8.07
C MET A 244 10.28 -3.42 -7.22
N LEU A 245 11.36 -2.82 -7.71
CA LEU A 245 12.15 -1.87 -6.92
C LEU A 245 11.35 -0.60 -6.58
N MET A 246 10.55 -0.10 -7.52
CA MET A 246 9.68 1.05 -7.28
C MET A 246 8.58 0.71 -6.28
N ASP A 247 7.97 -0.48 -6.39
CA ASP A 247 6.98 -0.97 -5.44
C ASP A 247 7.54 -1.03 -4.02
N LEU A 248 8.77 -1.53 -3.86
CA LEU A 248 9.45 -1.59 -2.57
C LEU A 248 9.74 -0.21 -1.98
N LEU A 249 10.12 0.76 -2.81
CA LEU A 249 10.32 2.15 -2.37
C LEU A 249 9.00 2.77 -1.89
N HIS A 250 7.91 2.57 -2.64
CA HIS A 250 6.58 3.04 -2.27
C HIS A 250 6.07 2.33 -1.01
N LEU A 251 6.26 1.01 -0.87
CA LEU A 251 5.90 0.28 0.34
C LEU A 251 6.59 0.85 1.58
N HIS A 252 7.88 1.17 1.44
CA HIS A 252 8.67 1.75 2.52
C HIS A 252 8.14 3.14 2.89
N GLU A 253 8.10 4.08 1.92
CA GLU A 253 7.72 5.48 2.16
C GLU A 253 6.29 5.63 2.69
N LYS A 254 5.33 4.89 2.12
CA LYS A 254 3.90 5.12 2.34
C LYS A 254 3.34 4.35 3.53
N PHE A 255 3.84 3.15 3.85
CA PHE A 255 3.27 2.31 4.91
C PHE A 255 4.24 2.00 6.06
N TYR A 256 5.56 2.10 5.85
CA TYR A 256 6.53 1.85 6.90
C TYR A 256 7.04 3.14 7.55
N LYS A 257 7.96 3.86 6.90
CA LYS A 257 8.62 5.07 7.39
C LYS A 257 9.13 5.86 6.18
N SER A 258 9.47 7.14 6.35
CA SER A 258 10.13 7.88 5.28
C SER A 258 11.42 7.18 4.82
N LEU A 259 11.67 7.20 3.51
CA LEU A 259 12.82 6.60 2.87
C LEU A 259 14.11 7.18 3.46
N PRO A 260 15.06 6.33 3.93
CA PRO A 260 16.32 6.80 4.49
C PRO A 260 17.19 7.45 3.41
N GLU A 261 18.16 8.26 3.83
CA GLU A 261 19.11 8.87 2.88
C GLU A 261 20.08 7.85 2.27
N SER A 262 20.50 6.84 3.07
CA SER A 262 21.39 5.77 2.63
C SER A 262 20.64 4.63 1.96
N TYR A 263 21.12 4.22 0.79
CA TYR A 263 20.64 3.05 0.08
C TYR A 263 20.85 1.75 0.87
N GLU A 264 21.96 1.65 1.61
CA GLU A 264 22.28 0.51 2.48
C GLU A 264 21.26 0.38 3.61
N MET A 265 20.86 1.50 4.21
CA MET A 265 19.81 1.51 5.22
C MET A 265 18.46 1.10 4.63
N PHE A 266 18.13 1.56 3.42
CA PHE A 266 16.93 1.12 2.71
C PHE A 266 16.94 -0.40 2.49
N LYS A 267 18.04 -0.97 1.98
CA LYS A 267 18.19 -2.42 1.81
C LYS A 267 17.99 -3.18 3.12
N LYS A 268 18.63 -2.73 4.21
CA LYS A 268 18.47 -3.34 5.55
C LYS A 268 17.01 -3.31 6.01
N ASN A 269 16.34 -2.16 5.88
CA ASN A 269 14.93 -2.01 6.23
C ASN A 269 14.06 -2.96 5.42
N ILE A 270 14.21 -2.98 4.10
CA ILE A 270 13.42 -3.83 3.21
C ILE A 270 13.63 -5.32 3.52
N HIS A 271 14.86 -5.78 3.74
CA HIS A 271 15.10 -7.17 4.14
C HIS A 271 14.61 -7.52 5.54
N THR A 272 14.47 -6.52 6.42
CA THR A 272 13.86 -6.70 7.74
C THR A 272 12.34 -6.87 7.62
N LEU A 273 11.72 -6.10 6.72
CA LEU A 273 10.28 -6.17 6.45
C LEU A 273 9.90 -7.43 5.67
N PHE A 274 10.67 -7.76 4.63
CA PHE A 274 10.43 -8.85 3.71
C PHE A 274 11.71 -9.70 3.57
N PRO A 275 11.86 -10.75 4.40
CA PRO A 275 13.07 -11.57 4.41
C PRO A 275 13.34 -12.30 3.09
N VAL A 276 12.27 -12.63 2.34
CA VAL A 276 12.35 -13.33 1.05
C VAL A 276 11.68 -12.48 -0.02
N LEU A 277 12.47 -11.97 -0.95
CA LEU A 277 12.04 -11.17 -2.09
C LEU A 277 12.41 -11.87 -3.40
N LEU A 278 11.44 -12.02 -4.29
CA LEU A 278 11.58 -12.71 -5.57
C LEU A 278 11.17 -11.78 -6.71
N ASP A 279 12.15 -11.13 -7.32
CA ASP A 279 11.92 -10.35 -8.55
C ASP A 279 11.99 -11.26 -9.78
N THR A 280 10.82 -11.55 -10.35
CA THR A 280 10.67 -12.45 -11.50
C THR A 280 11.44 -12.00 -12.74
N LYS A 281 11.63 -10.68 -12.95
CA LYS A 281 12.44 -10.15 -14.06
C LYS A 281 13.90 -10.55 -13.88
N ASN A 282 14.42 -10.41 -12.67
CA ASN A 282 15.81 -10.77 -12.34
C ASN A 282 16.02 -12.28 -12.31
N ILE A 283 15.06 -13.05 -11.76
CA ILE A 283 15.08 -14.52 -11.80
C ILE A 283 15.14 -15.03 -13.23
N THR A 284 14.27 -14.50 -14.10
CA THR A 284 14.23 -14.88 -15.52
C THR A 284 15.55 -14.57 -16.21
N LYS A 285 16.10 -13.36 -16.01
CA LYS A 285 17.43 -12.98 -16.56
C LYS A 285 18.54 -13.93 -16.10
N ALA A 286 18.56 -14.29 -14.81
CA ALA A 286 19.55 -15.21 -14.27
C ALA A 286 19.42 -16.62 -14.88
N PHE A 287 18.19 -17.13 -14.99
CA PHE A 287 17.91 -18.43 -15.59
C PHE A 287 18.34 -18.49 -17.06
N TRP A 288 18.04 -17.45 -17.84
CA TRP A 288 18.48 -17.36 -19.24
C TRP A 288 20.00 -17.32 -19.36
N LYS A 289 20.69 -16.60 -18.48
CA LYS A 289 22.17 -16.54 -18.47
C LYS A 289 22.78 -17.92 -18.21
N VAL A 290 22.26 -18.65 -17.21
CA VAL A 290 22.72 -20.02 -16.90
C VAL A 290 22.41 -20.97 -18.05
N THR A 291 21.19 -20.93 -18.58
CA THR A 291 20.74 -21.77 -19.70
C THR A 291 21.59 -21.50 -20.94
N TYR A 292 21.87 -20.23 -21.26
CA TYR A 292 22.72 -19.85 -22.37
C TYR A 292 24.16 -20.36 -22.20
N ILE A 293 24.74 -20.27 -21.00
CA ILE A 293 26.08 -20.81 -20.71
C ILE A 293 26.08 -22.34 -20.86
N LEU A 294 25.08 -23.03 -20.34
CA LEU A 294 24.95 -24.49 -20.46
C LEU A 294 24.76 -24.92 -21.92
N LEU A 295 23.90 -24.23 -22.67
CA LEU A 295 23.68 -24.48 -24.09
C LEU A 295 24.94 -24.20 -24.92
N ARG A 296 25.75 -23.18 -24.59
CA ARG A 296 27.06 -22.98 -25.23
C ARG A 296 28.04 -24.09 -24.91
N LYS A 297 28.11 -24.56 -23.67
CA LYS A 297 28.97 -25.68 -23.28
C LYS A 297 28.56 -26.99 -23.99
N LEU A 298 27.26 -27.22 -24.15
CA LEU A 298 26.71 -28.36 -24.90
C LEU A 298 26.85 -28.21 -26.42
N SER A 299 26.76 -27.00 -26.95
CA SER A 299 26.97 -26.72 -28.39
C SER A 299 28.44 -26.80 -28.79
N ILE A 300 29.38 -26.61 -27.85
CA ILE A 300 30.80 -26.96 -28.06
C ILE A 300 30.97 -28.48 -28.20
N THR A 301 30.05 -29.29 -27.66
CA THR A 301 30.06 -30.76 -27.81
C THR A 301 29.26 -31.27 -29.02
N PHE A 302 28.34 -30.47 -29.57
CA PHE A 302 27.55 -30.82 -30.74
C PHE A 302 27.77 -29.81 -31.87
N GLN A 303 28.81 -30.02 -32.66
CA GLN A 303 28.77 -29.59 -34.05
C GLN A 303 27.73 -30.46 -34.75
N HIS A 304 26.53 -29.92 -34.97
CA HIS A 304 25.81 -29.97 -36.24
C HIS A 304 24.51 -29.14 -36.11
N LYS A 305 24.41 -28.13 -36.97
CA LYS A 305 23.23 -27.27 -37.16
C LYS A 305 22.04 -28.13 -37.59
N ALA A 306 20.98 -28.19 -36.78
CA ALA A 306 19.55 -28.18 -37.17
C ALA A 306 18.70 -28.80 -36.06
N LEU A 307 18.25 -28.01 -35.08
CA LEU A 307 17.01 -28.31 -34.33
C LEU A 307 16.51 -27.10 -33.54
N PHE A 308 16.36 -25.94 -34.18
CA PHE A 308 15.97 -24.71 -33.47
C PHE A 308 14.45 -24.47 -33.36
N CYS A 309 13.58 -25.45 -33.68
CA CYS A 309 12.12 -25.23 -33.74
C CYS A 309 11.23 -26.25 -33.01
N ARG A 310 11.73 -27.12 -32.12
CA ARG A 310 10.86 -28.09 -31.38
C ARG A 310 11.24 -28.28 -29.91
N LEU A 311 11.33 -27.18 -29.15
CA LEU A 311 11.67 -27.16 -27.71
C LEU A 311 10.49 -27.09 -26.70
N PRO A 312 9.26 -27.61 -26.94
CA PRO A 312 8.34 -27.87 -25.82
C PRO A 312 8.45 -29.29 -25.24
N ILE A 313 9.03 -30.26 -25.97
CA ILE A 313 8.91 -31.70 -25.61
C ILE A 313 10.14 -32.23 -24.85
N LEU A 314 11.30 -31.59 -24.99
CA LEU A 314 12.54 -31.99 -24.29
C LEU A 314 12.62 -31.51 -22.84
N SER A 315 11.87 -30.46 -22.47
CA SER A 315 11.85 -29.94 -21.09
C SER A 315 11.23 -30.93 -20.10
N GLU A 316 10.16 -31.63 -20.49
CA GLU A 316 9.48 -32.58 -19.62
C GLU A 316 10.33 -33.82 -19.28
N GLN A 317 11.11 -34.34 -20.23
CA GLN A 317 11.96 -35.51 -20.02
C GLN A 317 13.22 -35.18 -19.21
N LEU A 318 13.79 -33.98 -19.37
CA LEU A 318 14.92 -33.50 -18.58
C LEU A 318 14.50 -33.18 -17.13
N ILE A 319 13.30 -32.62 -16.93
CA ILE A 319 12.75 -32.35 -15.60
C ILE A 319 12.44 -33.68 -14.87
N LYS A 320 11.82 -34.67 -15.54
CA LYS A 320 11.56 -36.00 -14.95
C LYS A 320 12.82 -36.78 -14.59
N ARG A 321 13.93 -36.62 -15.33
CA ARG A 321 15.24 -37.22 -14.97
C ARG A 321 15.96 -36.49 -13.84
N SER A 322 15.76 -35.18 -13.69
CA SER A 322 16.37 -34.37 -12.62
C SER A 322 15.73 -34.61 -11.25
N LEU A 323 14.42 -34.93 -11.21
CA LEU A 323 13.66 -35.13 -9.96
C LEU A 323 13.98 -36.45 -9.22
N ASN A 324 14.67 -37.40 -9.85
CA ASN A 324 15.05 -38.69 -9.24
C ASN A 324 16.45 -38.69 -8.61
N THR A 325 17.04 -37.52 -8.31
CA THR A 325 18.31 -37.44 -7.57
C THR A 325 18.06 -36.99 -6.13
N PRO A 326 18.56 -37.71 -5.08
CA PRO A 326 18.10 -37.50 -3.70
C PRO A 326 18.57 -36.20 -3.02
N ASN A 327 19.33 -35.32 -3.70
CA ASN A 327 20.07 -34.23 -3.07
C ASN A 327 19.91 -32.87 -3.79
N TRP A 328 18.70 -32.51 -4.24
CA TRP A 328 18.41 -31.14 -4.68
C TRP A 328 17.78 -30.31 -3.55
N GLN A 329 18.62 -29.57 -2.82
CA GLN A 329 18.17 -28.38 -2.10
C GLN A 329 18.08 -27.22 -3.11
N LEU A 330 16.93 -26.54 -3.15
CA LEU A 330 16.72 -25.31 -3.93
C LEU A 330 17.86 -24.32 -3.64
N PRO A 331 18.46 -23.66 -4.66
CA PRO A 331 19.47 -22.66 -4.42
C PRO A 331 18.80 -21.45 -3.75
N ILE A 332 18.93 -21.37 -2.43
CA ILE A 332 18.70 -20.14 -1.68
C ILE A 332 19.77 -19.17 -2.17
N VAL A 333 19.39 -18.25 -3.05
CA VAL A 333 20.25 -17.14 -3.46
C VAL A 333 20.41 -16.22 -2.25
N LYS A 334 21.40 -16.50 -1.41
CA LYS A 334 21.92 -15.54 -0.43
C LYS A 334 22.73 -14.52 -1.21
N PHE A 335 22.26 -13.27 -1.23
CA PHE A 335 23.07 -12.15 -1.68
C PHE A 335 24.26 -11.99 -0.72
N GLN A 336 25.47 -12.32 -1.19
CA GLN A 336 26.70 -11.88 -0.53
C GLN A 336 26.94 -10.42 -0.89
N SER A 337 27.19 -9.60 0.12
CA SER A 337 27.63 -8.22 0.01
C SER A 337 29.06 -8.18 -0.54
N SER A 338 29.24 -7.56 -1.70
CA SER A 338 30.51 -7.01 -2.15
C SER A 338 30.33 -5.52 -2.40
#